data_AF-A0A957UVR7-F1
#
_entry.id   AF-A0A957UVR7-F1
#
_cell.length_a   1.000
_cell.length_b   1.000
_cell.length_c   1.000
_cell.angle_alpha   90.00
_cell.angle_beta   90.00
_cell.angle_gamma   90.00
#
_symmetry.space_group_name_H-M   'P 1'
#
loop_
_entity.id
_entity.type
_entity.pdbx_description
1 polymer ?
#
loop_
_entity_poly.entity_id
_entity_poly.type
_entity_poly.pdbx_seq_one_letter_code
_entity_poly.pdbx_strand_id
1 'polypeptide(L)'
;MIQETAERLQGEVEGPELYVVTGAAYAGLTTEQLPQMPAGHVIVEPSGRNTAPAIGLACLHLRRRDPDAIVAVLPADHVILQPERFRAALRRAGEIAAQGFLVTLGIEPTFAHTGYGYIKRAEALP
;
A
#
# COMPACT_ATOMS: atom_id res chain seq x y z
N MET A 1 -2.95 -14.54 0.05
CA MET A 1 -2.84 -13.18 0.64
C MET A 1 -2.40 -12.13 -0.37
N ILE A 2 -1.21 -12.18 -0.98
CA ILE A 2 -0.80 -11.13 -1.93
C ILE A 2 -1.76 -11.00 -3.14
N GLN A 3 -2.27 -12.11 -3.66
CA GLN A 3 -3.31 -12.13 -4.70
C GLN A 3 -4.59 -11.42 -4.24
N GLU A 4 -5.13 -11.78 -3.08
CA GLU A 4 -6.30 -11.09 -2.48
C GLU A 4 -6.05 -9.60 -2.22
N THR A 5 -4.81 -9.21 -1.91
CA THR A 5 -4.42 -7.81 -1.75
C THR A 5 -4.37 -7.08 -3.10
N ALA A 6 -3.93 -7.71 -4.18
CA ALA A 6 -4.01 -7.12 -5.52
C ALA A 6 -5.46 -7.05 -6.03
N GLU A 7 -6.24 -8.11 -5.86
CA GLU A 7 -7.64 -8.21 -6.30
C GLU A 7 -8.53 -7.18 -5.61
N ARG A 8 -8.35 -6.94 -4.30
CA ARG A 8 -9.16 -5.93 -3.60
C ARG A 8 -8.88 -4.50 -4.06
N LEU A 9 -7.77 -4.26 -4.77
CA LEU A 9 -7.43 -2.93 -5.30
C LEU A 9 -8.01 -2.67 -6.69
N GLN A 10 -8.53 -3.70 -7.37
CA GLN A 10 -9.17 -3.54 -8.67
C GLN A 10 -10.29 -2.48 -8.61
N GLY A 11 -10.28 -1.57 -9.57
CA GLY A 11 -11.17 -0.41 -9.62
C GLY A 11 -10.63 0.85 -8.95
N GLU A 12 -9.55 0.75 -8.15
CA GLU A 12 -8.85 1.90 -7.55
C GLU A 12 -7.39 2.03 -8.02
N VAL A 13 -6.69 0.90 -8.10
CA VAL A 13 -5.31 0.81 -8.58
C VAL A 13 -5.24 -0.36 -9.55
N GLU A 14 -4.84 -0.08 -10.78
CA GLU A 14 -4.77 -1.10 -11.84
C GLU A 14 -3.34 -1.61 -12.07
N GLY A 15 -3.19 -2.65 -12.89
CA GLY A 15 -1.89 -3.28 -13.17
C GLY A 15 -0.74 -2.32 -13.50
N PRO A 16 -0.94 -1.28 -14.33
CA PRO A 16 0.09 -0.27 -14.63
C PRO A 16 0.48 0.64 -13.47
N GLU A 17 -0.28 0.63 -12.37
CA GLU A 17 -0.10 1.48 -11.18
C GLU A 17 0.28 0.65 -9.95
N LEU A 18 0.14 -0.67 -10.02
CA LEU A 18 0.49 -1.60 -8.96
C LEU A 18 1.99 -1.93 -8.99
N TYR A 19 2.65 -1.71 -7.86
CA TYR A 19 4.04 -2.09 -7.63
C TYR A 19 4.15 -2.94 -6.36
N VAL A 20 5.10 -3.88 -6.35
CA VAL A 20 5.44 -4.68 -5.18
C VAL A 20 6.90 -4.45 -4.83
N VAL A 21 7.17 -4.04 -3.59
CA VAL A 21 8.52 -3.98 -3.03
C VAL A 21 8.73 -5.21 -2.16
N THR A 22 9.77 -5.99 -2.43
CA THR A 22 10.03 -7.23 -1.68
C THR A 22 11.50 -7.63 -1.71
N GLY A 23 11.92 -8.53 -0.83
CA GLY A 23 13.28 -9.08 -0.83
C GLY A 23 13.54 -10.02 -2.01
N ALA A 24 14.81 -10.19 -2.39
CA ALA A 24 15.22 -10.99 -3.55
C ALA A 24 14.68 -12.44 -3.54
N ALA A 25 14.58 -13.06 -2.36
CA ALA A 25 14.05 -14.41 -2.21
C ALA A 25 12.59 -14.56 -2.64
N TYR A 26 11.80 -13.47 -2.64
CA TYR A 26 10.37 -13.49 -2.94
C TYR A 26 10.04 -12.90 -4.32
N ALA A 27 11.03 -12.35 -5.05
CA ALA A 27 10.78 -11.67 -6.32
C ALA A 27 10.20 -12.60 -7.39
N GLY A 28 10.77 -13.81 -7.51
CA GLY A 28 10.27 -14.86 -8.40
C GLY A 28 8.85 -15.28 -8.04
N LEU A 29 8.63 -15.65 -6.77
CA LEU A 29 7.31 -16.03 -6.26
C LEU A 29 6.27 -14.92 -6.46
N THR A 30 6.64 -13.65 -6.25
CA THR A 30 5.74 -12.50 -6.47
C THR A 30 5.28 -12.45 -7.91
N THR A 31 6.18 -12.67 -8.87
CA THR A 31 5.86 -12.69 -10.30
C THR A 31 4.95 -13.86 -10.65
N GLU A 32 5.21 -15.04 -10.08
CA GLU A 32 4.35 -16.22 -10.25
C GLU A 32 2.94 -16.02 -9.68
N GLN A 33 2.84 -15.37 -8.53
CA GLN A 33 1.55 -15.12 -7.86
C GLN A 33 0.75 -13.98 -8.53
N LEU A 34 1.42 -13.03 -9.17
CA LEU A 34 0.82 -11.87 -9.85
C LEU A 34 1.24 -11.80 -11.33
N PRO A 35 0.84 -12.78 -12.17
CA PRO A 35 1.34 -12.89 -13.55
C PRO A 35 0.92 -11.75 -14.47
N GLN A 36 -0.13 -11.00 -14.10
CA GLN A 36 -0.62 -9.84 -14.86
C GLN A 36 0.16 -8.55 -14.56
N MET A 37 1.07 -8.57 -13.58
CA MET A 37 1.83 -7.40 -13.19
C MET A 37 2.92 -7.07 -14.23
N PRO A 38 3.09 -5.81 -14.64
CA PRO A 38 4.08 -5.45 -15.65
C PRO A 38 5.52 -5.77 -15.24
N ALA A 39 6.36 -6.06 -16.23
CA ALA A 39 7.79 -6.25 -16.00
C ALA A 39 8.40 -4.98 -15.37
N GLY A 40 9.22 -5.17 -14.33
CA GLY A 40 9.84 -4.07 -13.59
C GLY A 40 8.98 -3.45 -12.48
N HIS A 41 7.76 -3.95 -12.24
CA HIS A 41 6.92 -3.51 -11.12
C HIS A 41 7.19 -4.27 -9.81
N VAL A 42 7.98 -5.35 -9.87
CA VAL A 42 8.61 -5.97 -8.70
C VAL A 42 9.93 -5.26 -8.41
N ILE A 43 9.95 -4.44 -7.37
CA ILE A 43 11.15 -3.74 -6.89
C ILE A 43 11.81 -4.61 -5.83
N VAL A 44 13.05 -5.03 -6.11
CA VAL A 44 13.81 -5.88 -5.19
C VAL A 44 14.58 -5.03 -4.19
N GLU A 45 14.33 -5.23 -2.90
CA GLU A 45 15.11 -4.60 -1.85
C GLU A 45 16.54 -5.17 -1.80
N PRO A 46 17.58 -4.32 -1.67
CA PRO A 46 18.96 -4.79 -1.57
C PRO A 46 19.24 -5.51 -0.25
N SER A 47 18.48 -5.19 0.79
CA SER A 47 18.53 -5.83 2.11
C SER A 47 17.24 -5.51 2.87
N GLY A 48 16.71 -6.44 3.66
CA GLY A 48 15.55 -6.18 4.50
C GLY A 48 15.86 -5.13 5.58
N ARG A 49 15.22 -3.96 5.49
CA ARG A 49 15.45 -2.82 6.41
C ARG A 49 14.16 -2.27 7.01
N ASN A 50 13.13 -3.12 7.11
CA ASN A 50 11.78 -2.75 7.61
C ASN A 50 11.05 -1.79 6.65
N THR A 51 9.87 -1.29 7.05
CA THR A 51 8.92 -0.67 6.12
C THR A 51 9.37 0.70 5.57
N ALA A 52 10.01 1.56 6.39
CA ALA A 52 10.35 2.92 5.96
C ALA A 52 11.33 2.95 4.76
N PRO A 53 12.44 2.18 4.76
CA PRO A 53 13.30 2.08 3.58
C PRO A 53 12.62 1.46 2.35
N ALA A 54 11.74 0.48 2.54
CA ALA A 54 10.97 -0.11 1.44
C ALA A 54 10.06 0.93 0.77
N ILE A 55 9.34 1.73 1.57
CA ILE A 55 8.51 2.86 1.08
C ILE A 55 9.39 3.88 0.35
N GLY A 56 10.51 4.29 0.95
CA GLY A 56 11.43 5.26 0.34
C GLY A 56 11.96 4.79 -1.02
N LEU A 57 12.32 3.50 -1.13
CA LEU A 57 12.76 2.91 -2.39
C LEU A 57 11.65 2.91 -3.45
N ALA A 58 10.41 2.59 -3.06
CA ALA A 58 9.23 2.65 -3.93
C ALA A 58 9.01 4.08 -4.44
N CYS A 59 8.96 5.05 -3.53
CA CYS A 59 8.76 6.46 -3.87
C CYS A 59 9.87 7.00 -4.79
N LEU A 60 11.12 6.59 -4.61
CA LEU A 60 12.21 6.97 -5.52
C LEU A 60 12.04 6.40 -6.94
N HIS A 61 11.47 5.19 -7.07
CA HIS A 61 11.15 4.62 -8.38
C HIS A 61 9.97 5.35 -9.02
N LEU A 62 8.88 5.52 -8.27
CA LEU A 62 7.65 6.15 -8.74
C LEU A 62 7.87 7.61 -9.14
N ARG A 63 8.64 8.38 -8.35
CA ARG A 63 8.94 9.79 -8.64
C ARG A 63 9.64 10.00 -10.00
N ARG A 64 10.36 9.01 -10.53
CA ARG A 64 10.97 9.11 -11.87
C ARG A 64 9.94 8.99 -12.99
N ARG A 65 8.79 8.35 -12.72
CA ARG A 65 7.70 8.14 -13.66
C ARG A 65 6.65 9.25 -13.54
N ASP A 66 6.27 9.56 -12.32
CA ASP A 66 5.33 10.61 -11.98
C ASP A 66 5.75 11.26 -10.65
N PRO A 67 6.27 12.51 -10.68
CA PRO A 67 6.75 13.20 -9.49
C PRO A 67 5.62 13.64 -8.55
N ASP A 68 4.38 13.73 -9.05
CA ASP A 68 3.20 14.22 -8.32
C ASP A 68 2.26 13.06 -7.91
N ALA A 69 2.67 11.81 -8.14
CA ALA A 69 1.89 10.63 -7.82
C ALA A 69 1.53 10.54 -6.33
N ILE A 70 0.25 10.25 -6.06
CA ILE A 70 -0.23 9.86 -4.74
C ILE A 70 0.01 8.36 -4.57
N VAL A 71 0.71 7.98 -3.49
CA VAL A 71 1.11 6.59 -3.25
C VAL A 71 0.32 6.01 -2.08
N ALA A 72 -0.49 4.98 -2.36
CA ALA A 72 -1.08 4.14 -1.32
C ALA A 72 -0.11 3.02 -0.93
N VAL A 73 0.25 2.95 0.36
CA VAL A 73 1.16 1.90 0.88
C VAL A 73 0.35 0.87 1.65
N LEU A 74 0.43 -0.39 1.23
CA LEU A 74 -0.40 -1.47 1.76
C LEU A 74 0.44 -2.73 2.04
N PRO A 75 0.35 -3.32 3.25
CA PRO A 75 0.92 -4.63 3.52
C PRO A 75 0.24 -5.72 2.69
N ALA A 76 1.03 -6.64 2.13
CA ALA A 76 0.54 -7.72 1.26
C ALA A 76 -0.21 -8.83 2.01
N ASP A 77 -0.13 -8.84 3.34
CA ASP A 77 -0.51 -9.91 4.26
C ASP A 77 -1.64 -9.51 5.23
N HIS A 78 -2.38 -8.45 4.94
CA HIS A 78 -3.59 -8.11 5.70
C HIS A 78 -4.84 -8.81 5.12
N VAL A 79 -5.67 -9.39 5.98
CA VAL A 79 -7.01 -9.89 5.61
C VAL A 79 -8.03 -8.77 5.76
N ILE A 80 -8.74 -8.44 4.69
CA ILE A 80 -9.81 -7.43 4.69
C ILE A 80 -11.09 -8.06 4.14
N LEU A 81 -12.09 -8.20 5.01
CA LEU A 81 -13.35 -8.91 4.69
C LEU A 81 -14.40 -8.02 3.99
N GLN A 82 -14.20 -6.70 3.98
CA GLN A 82 -15.13 -5.73 3.40
C GLN A 82 -14.42 -4.88 2.33
N PRO A 83 -14.08 -5.46 1.16
CA PRO A 83 -13.27 -4.79 0.14
C PRO A 83 -13.89 -3.49 -0.36
N GLU A 84 -15.22 -3.41 -0.51
CA GLU A 84 -15.88 -2.18 -0.98
C GLU A 84 -15.74 -1.02 0.00
N ARG A 85 -15.85 -1.27 1.31
CA ARG A 85 -15.64 -0.23 2.34
C ARG A 85 -14.18 0.20 2.38
N PHE A 86 -13.26 -0.75 2.16
CA PHE A 86 -11.84 -0.45 2.08
C PHE A 86 -11.51 0.43 0.86
N ARG A 87 -12.04 0.12 -0.32
CA ARG A 87 -11.90 0.97 -1.52
C ARG A 87 -12.48 2.37 -1.31
N ALA A 88 -13.66 2.47 -0.70
CA ALA A 88 -14.24 3.77 -0.36
C ALA A 88 -13.34 4.59 0.59
N ALA A 89 -12.71 3.93 1.58
CA ALA A 89 -11.74 4.58 2.45
C ALA A 89 -10.45 4.99 1.70
N LEU A 90 -9.96 4.17 0.77
CA LEU A 90 -8.82 4.50 -0.08
C LEU A 90 -9.10 5.71 -0.98
N ARG A 91 -10.27 5.77 -1.65
CA ARG A 91 -10.67 6.94 -2.45
C ARG A 91 -10.65 8.21 -1.62
N ARG A 92 -11.30 8.19 -0.45
CA ARG A 92 -11.31 9.34 0.45
C ARG A 92 -9.92 9.71 0.94
N ALA A 93 -9.06 8.73 1.21
CA ALA A 93 -7.68 8.97 1.58
C ALA A 93 -6.90 9.63 0.42
N GLY A 94 -7.12 9.20 -0.82
CA GLY A 94 -6.53 9.81 -2.01
C GLY A 94 -6.94 11.28 -2.17
N GLU A 95 -8.22 11.61 -2.02
CA GLU A 95 -8.72 13.00 -2.06
C GLU A 95 -8.08 13.90 -1.01
N ILE A 96 -7.82 13.38 0.19
CA ILE A 96 -7.17 14.13 1.28
C ILE A 96 -5.67 14.23 1.00
N ALA A 97 -5.04 13.16 0.53
CA ALA A 97 -3.62 13.15 0.18
C ALA A 97 -3.30 14.14 -0.95
N ALA A 98 -4.21 14.30 -1.92
CA ALA A 98 -4.12 15.30 -2.99
C ALA A 98 -4.03 16.75 -2.48
N GLN A 99 -4.46 17.01 -1.24
CA GLN A 99 -4.36 18.32 -0.59
C GLN A 99 -3.05 18.49 0.19
N GLY A 100 -2.10 17.55 0.08
CA GLY A 100 -0.78 17.61 0.71
C GLY A 100 -0.68 16.95 2.09
N PHE A 101 -1.68 16.17 2.50
CA PHE A 101 -1.67 15.47 3.78
C PHE A 101 -1.07 14.06 3.68
N LEU A 102 -0.41 13.61 4.75
CA LEU A 102 -0.10 12.20 4.96
C LEU A 102 -1.30 11.53 5.65
N VAL A 103 -1.87 10.50 5.02
CA VAL A 103 -3.11 9.87 5.48
C VAL A 103 -2.85 8.48 6.05
N THR A 104 -3.50 8.16 7.17
CA THR A 104 -3.50 6.83 7.79
C THR A 104 -4.92 6.29 7.88
N LEU A 105 -5.11 4.99 7.63
CA LEU A 105 -6.40 4.32 7.83
C LEU A 105 -6.49 3.77 9.27
N GLY A 106 -7.42 4.31 10.05
CA GLY A 106 -7.69 3.85 11.42
C GLY A 106 -8.74 2.76 11.47
N ILE A 107 -8.57 1.81 12.40
CA ILE A 107 -9.54 0.77 12.73
C ILE A 107 -9.94 0.93 14.20
N GLU A 108 -11.22 0.77 14.52
CA GLU A 108 -11.70 0.78 15.90
C GLU A 108 -11.19 -0.47 16.64
N PRO A 109 -10.40 -0.32 17.73
CA PRO A 109 -9.85 -1.46 18.44
C PRO A 109 -10.94 -2.17 19.24
N THR A 110 -11.02 -3.50 19.14
CA THR A 110 -11.92 -4.32 19.95
C THR A 110 -11.30 -4.76 21.28
N PHE A 111 -9.98 -4.61 21.43
CA PHE A 111 -9.22 -4.88 22.65
C PHE A 111 -7.85 -4.18 22.61
N ALA A 112 -7.17 -4.08 23.75
CA ALA A 112 -5.88 -3.40 23.88
C ALA A 112 -4.70 -4.30 23.48
N HIS A 113 -4.45 -4.46 22.18
CA HIS A 113 -3.28 -5.19 21.66
C HIS A 113 -2.03 -4.30 21.67
N THR A 114 -0.92 -4.77 22.25
CA THR A 114 0.33 -4.00 22.39
C THR A 114 1.24 -4.03 21.14
N GLY A 115 0.99 -4.95 20.21
CA GLY A 115 1.70 -5.01 18.93
C GLY A 115 1.19 -4.03 17.87
N TYR A 116 0.15 -3.25 18.15
CA TYR A 116 -0.40 -2.25 17.23
C TYR A 116 0.04 -0.83 17.59
N GLY A 117 0.21 -0.01 16.57
CA GLY A 117 0.25 1.45 16.73
C GLY A 117 -1.16 1.99 16.98
N TYR A 118 -1.29 2.97 17.87
CA TYR A 118 -2.55 3.66 18.15
C TYR A 118 -2.52 5.07 17.56
N ILE A 119 -3.63 5.48 16.96
CA ILE A 119 -3.80 6.80 16.37
C ILE A 119 -4.69 7.63 17.29
N LYS A 120 -4.17 8.75 17.78
CA LYS A 120 -4.99 9.73 18.50
C LYS A 120 -5.71 10.60 17.48
N ARG A 121 -7.02 10.42 17.36
CA ARG A 121 -7.87 11.23 16.46
C ARG A 121 -7.95 12.67 16.98
N ALA A 122 -7.67 13.63 16.10
CA ALA A 122 -7.90 15.05 16.33
C ALA A 122 -9.29 15.48 15.81
N GLU A 123 -9.58 16.79 15.86
CA GLU A 123 -10.79 17.35 15.25
C GLU A 123 -10.84 17.04 13.74
N ALA A 124 -12.06 17.02 13.20
CA ALA A 124 -12.25 16.73 11.78
C ALA A 124 -11.61 17.82 10.91
N LEU A 125 -11.03 17.43 9.78
CA LEU A 125 -10.61 18.38 8.76
C LEU A 125 -11.85 19.14 8.26
N PRO A 126 -11.74 20.47 8.05
CA PRO A 126 -12.83 21.30 7.55
C PRO A 126 -13.31 20.88 6.15
#